data_AF-A0A2T1F714-F1
#
_entry.id   AF-A0A2T1F714-F1
#
_cell.length_a   1.000
_cell.length_b   1.000
_cell.length_c   1.000
_cell.angle_alpha   90.00
_cell.angle_beta   90.00
_cell.angle_gamma   90.00
#
_symmetry.space_group_name_H-M   'P 1'
#
loop_
_entity.id
_entity.type
_entity.pdbx_description
1 polymer ?
#
loop_
_entity_poly.entity_id
_entity_poly.type
_entity_poly.pdbx_seq_one_letter_code
_entity_poly.pdbx_strand_id
1 'polypeptide(L)'
;MARVPTLSYDRGTLLLHPPPKGRGWMEYATWDDRVEKFRIPGINYRQVIEALQQDNTDFIDKAKAFASIELDSQLNLEPYPHQAAALMAWKKAGRQGVI
;
A
#
# COMPACT_ATOMS: atom_id res chain seq x y z
N MET A 1 -17.83 18.60 11.98
CA MET A 1 -17.73 17.31 11.26
C MET A 1 -16.27 16.94 11.14
N ALA A 2 -15.86 15.75 11.57
CA ALA A 2 -14.48 15.30 11.41
C ALA A 2 -14.18 15.12 9.91
N ARG A 3 -13.09 15.73 9.43
CA ARG A 3 -12.65 15.55 8.04
C ARG A 3 -12.14 14.12 7.87
N VAL A 4 -12.57 13.44 6.81
CA VAL A 4 -12.11 12.07 6.48
C VAL A 4 -10.66 12.16 5.99
N PRO A 5 -9.71 11.38 6.56
CA PRO A 5 -8.34 11.26 6.08
C PRO A 5 -8.30 10.99 4.58
N THR A 6 -7.47 11.72 3.83
CA THR A 6 -7.27 11.51 2.40
C THR A 6 -5.81 11.18 2.14
N LEU A 7 -5.57 10.07 1.44
CA LEU A 7 -4.27 9.68 0.93
C LEU A 7 -4.15 10.12 -0.53
N SER A 8 -3.12 10.88 -0.89
CA SER A 8 -2.92 11.39 -2.25
C SER A 8 -1.47 11.24 -2.70
N TYR A 9 -1.24 10.99 -3.99
CA TYR A 9 0.11 10.92 -4.55
C TYR A 9 0.70 12.33 -4.82
N ASP A 10 1.98 12.51 -4.50
CA ASP A 10 2.78 13.71 -4.80
C ASP A 10 4.21 13.32 -5.15
N ARG A 11 4.56 13.37 -6.45
CA ARG A 11 5.95 13.29 -6.98
C ARG A 11 6.81 12.17 -6.36
N GLY A 12 6.31 10.94 -6.35
CA GLY A 12 7.02 9.76 -5.81
C GLY A 12 6.79 9.51 -4.32
N THR A 13 5.98 10.34 -3.67
CA THR A 13 5.56 10.19 -2.27
C THR A 13 4.04 10.23 -2.17
N LEU A 14 3.54 9.96 -0.97
CA LEU A 14 2.13 10.08 -0.61
C LEU A 14 1.99 11.16 0.46
N LEU A 15 0.89 11.90 0.40
CA LEU A 15 0.47 12.83 1.43
C LEU A 15 -0.76 12.27 2.11
N LEU A 16 -0.77 12.25 3.44
CA LEU A 16 -1.89 11.80 4.26
C LEU A 16 -2.38 12.95 5.14
N HIS A 17 -3.60 13.39 4.88
CA HIS A 17 -4.20 14.48 5.66
C HIS A 17 -5.74 14.47 5.57
N PRO A 18 -6.46 14.79 6.66
CA PRO A 18 -5.98 14.92 8.04
C PRO A 18 -5.41 13.60 8.60
N PRO A 19 -4.69 13.64 9.73
CA PRO A 19 -4.15 12.43 10.35
C PRO A 19 -5.27 11.47 10.76
N PRO A 20 -5.24 10.20 10.32
CA PRO A 20 -6.18 9.19 10.77
C PRO A 20 -6.05 8.89 12.27
N LYS A 21 -7.14 8.38 12.88
CA LYS A 21 -7.16 8.00 14.31
C LYS A 21 -6.28 6.79 14.63
N GLY A 22 -6.19 5.84 13.69
CA GLY A 22 -5.28 4.70 13.78
C GLY A 22 -3.83 5.15 13.93
N ARG A 23 -2.96 4.25 14.41
CA ARG A 23 -1.54 4.55 14.62
C ARG A 23 -0.62 3.76 13.69
N GLY A 24 -1.11 2.71 13.02
CA GLY A 24 -0.29 1.85 12.17
C GLY A 24 0.37 2.56 10.99
N TRP A 25 -0.18 3.68 10.52
CA TRP A 25 0.41 4.46 9.43
C TRP A 25 1.62 5.32 9.87
N MET A 26 1.78 5.58 11.16
CA MET A 26 2.78 6.52 11.68
C MET A 26 4.21 6.04 11.45
N GLU A 27 4.45 4.74 11.43
CA GLU A 27 5.79 4.16 11.19
C GLU A 27 6.32 4.45 9.77
N TYR A 28 5.43 4.75 8.82
CA TYR A 28 5.76 5.03 7.43
C TYR A 28 5.82 6.52 7.10
N ALA A 29 5.40 7.38 8.03
CA ALA A 29 5.08 8.77 7.77
C ALA A 29 5.99 9.72 8.54
N THR A 30 6.43 10.78 7.86
CA THR A 30 7.16 11.89 8.45
C THR A 30 6.39 13.18 8.23
N TRP A 31 6.34 14.06 9.21
CA TRP A 31 5.75 15.39 9.05
C TRP A 31 6.60 16.24 8.08
N ASP A 32 5.97 16.88 7.09
CA ASP A 32 6.62 17.80 6.16
C ASP A 32 6.06 19.22 6.35
N ASP A 33 6.84 20.06 7.02
CA ASP A 33 6.46 21.44 7.36
C ASP A 33 6.14 22.31 6.12
N ARG A 34 6.70 21.99 4.95
CA ARG A 34 6.52 22.81 3.73
C ARG A 34 5.12 22.71 3.16
N VAL A 35 4.42 21.62 3.47
CA VAL A 35 3.07 21.33 2.98
C VAL A 35 2.07 21.09 4.12
N GLU A 36 2.53 21.17 5.37
CA GLU A 36 1.76 20.96 6.60
C GLU A 36 0.98 19.63 6.61
N LYS A 37 1.63 18.57 6.10
CA LYS A 37 1.03 17.23 5.95
C LYS A 37 2.05 16.15 6.25
N PHE A 38 1.55 14.96 6.58
CA PHE A 38 2.37 13.77 6.67
C PHE A 38 2.73 13.26 5.27
N ARG A 39 4.03 13.08 5.04
CA ARG A 39 4.60 12.56 3.80
C ARG A 39 5.13 11.14 4.03
N ILE A 40 4.85 10.25 3.08
CA ILE A 40 5.25 8.83 3.10
C ILE A 40 5.92 8.49 1.77
N PRO A 41 7.03 7.72 1.72
CA PRO A 41 7.59 7.26 0.45
C PRO A 41 6.57 6.45 -0.36
N GLY A 42 6.47 6.67 -1.68
CA GLY A 42 5.45 6.03 -2.52
C GLY A 42 5.50 4.50 -2.53
N ILE A 43 6.69 3.93 -2.33
CA ILE A 43 6.91 2.48 -2.23
C ILE A 43 6.19 1.84 -1.03
N ASN A 44 5.88 2.62 0.01
CA ASN A 44 5.17 2.17 1.21
C ASN A 44 3.64 2.20 1.04
N TYR A 45 3.12 2.52 -0.15
CA TYR A 45 1.67 2.62 -0.39
C TYR A 45 0.90 1.39 0.11
N ARG A 46 1.36 0.19 -0.25
CA ARG A 46 0.67 -1.05 0.16
C ARG A 46 0.65 -1.21 1.68
N GLN A 47 1.78 -1.01 2.34
CA GLN A 47 1.92 -1.14 3.79
C GLN A 47 1.01 -0.14 4.53
N VAL A 48 0.91 1.10 4.05
CA VAL A 48 0.04 2.12 4.63
C VAL A 48 -1.44 1.75 4.47
N ILE A 49 -1.84 1.27 3.28
CA ILE A 49 -3.22 0.85 3.03
C ILE A 49 -3.57 -0.34 3.94
N GLU A 50 -2.70 -1.34 4.03
CA GLU A 50 -2.90 -2.51 4.90
C GLU A 50 -3.00 -2.08 6.38
N ALA A 51 -2.15 -1.15 6.84
CA ALA A 51 -2.21 -0.62 8.21
C ALA A 51 -3.50 0.15 8.50
N LEU A 52 -3.96 1.01 7.57
CA LEU A 52 -5.22 1.76 7.72
C LEU A 52 -6.43 0.82 7.75
N GLN A 53 -6.41 -0.25 6.95
CA GLN A 53 -7.45 -1.29 6.93
C GLN A 53 -7.46 -2.12 8.21
N GLN A 54 -6.29 -2.52 8.72
CA GLN A 54 -6.16 -3.25 9.99
C GLN A 54 -6.71 -2.43 11.17
N ASP A 55 -6.46 -1.11 11.16
CA ASP A 55 -6.99 -0.17 12.15
C ASP A 55 -8.49 0.17 11.94
N ASN A 56 -9.17 -0.45 10.96
CA ASN A 56 -10.56 -0.15 10.55
C ASN A 56 -10.81 1.36 10.40
N THR A 57 -9.83 2.09 9.87
CA THR A 57 -9.92 3.53 9.73
C THR A 57 -10.53 3.89 8.38
N ASP A 58 -11.61 4.65 8.38
CA ASP A 58 -12.18 5.22 7.16
C ASP A 58 -11.24 6.27 6.55
N PHE A 59 -10.91 6.12 5.27
CA PHE A 59 -10.11 7.08 4.53
C PHE A 59 -10.49 7.10 3.05
N ILE A 60 -10.12 8.18 2.35
CA ILE A 60 -10.29 8.33 0.91
C ILE A 60 -8.94 8.08 0.24
N ASP A 61 -8.87 7.08 -0.63
CA ASP A 61 -7.70 6.81 -1.46
C ASP A 61 -7.78 7.57 -2.79
N LYS A 62 -7.05 8.69 -2.89
CA LYS A 62 -6.79 9.45 -4.13
C LYS A 62 -5.38 9.19 -4.68
N ALA A 63 -4.59 8.34 -4.04
CA ALA A 63 -3.26 7.97 -4.53
C ALA A 63 -3.36 6.85 -5.58
N LYS A 64 -4.41 6.02 -5.49
CA LYS A 64 -4.71 4.95 -6.45
C LYS A 64 -5.07 5.52 -7.83
N ALA A 65 -4.11 5.50 -8.75
CA ALA A 65 -4.30 5.83 -10.16
C ALA A 65 -4.41 4.58 -11.07
N PHE A 66 -4.61 3.40 -10.48
CA PHE A 66 -4.75 2.13 -11.19
C PHE A 66 -6.13 1.52 -10.96
N ALA A 67 -6.66 0.89 -12.01
CA ALA A 67 -7.93 0.18 -11.95
C ALA A 67 -7.71 -1.29 -11.59
N SER A 68 -8.74 -1.89 -10.98
CA SER A 68 -8.82 -3.36 -10.94
C SER A 68 -9.17 -3.84 -12.35
N ILE A 69 -8.44 -4.85 -12.81
CA ILE A 69 -8.68 -5.49 -14.09
C ILE A 69 -8.99 -6.96 -13.82
N GLU A 70 -10.06 -7.46 -14.43
CA GLU A 70 -10.35 -8.89 -14.44
C GLU A 70 -9.41 -9.55 -15.44
N LEU A 71 -8.55 -10.42 -14.94
CA LEU A 71 -7.58 -11.15 -15.75
C LEU A 71 -7.90 -12.63 -15.68
N ASP A 72 -8.12 -13.23 -16.85
CA ASP A 72 -8.20 -14.67 -17.00
C ASP A 72 -6.88 -15.19 -17.60
N SER A 73 -6.17 -16.02 -16.83
CA SER A 73 -4.86 -16.53 -17.25
C SER A 73 -5.04 -17.66 -18.25
N GLN A 74 -4.89 -17.36 -19.54
CA GLN A 74 -4.90 -18.38 -20.61
C GLN A 74 -3.61 -19.21 -20.68
N LEU A 75 -2.58 -18.81 -19.95
CA LEU A 75 -1.31 -19.50 -19.91
C LEU A 75 -1.35 -20.60 -18.85
N ASN A 76 -1.38 -21.85 -19.32
CA ASN A 76 -1.29 -23.04 -18.47
C ASN A 76 0.06 -23.72 -18.67
N LEU A 77 1.08 -23.29 -17.92
CA LEU A 77 2.39 -23.91 -17.87
C LEU A 77 2.59 -24.49 -16.47
N GLU A 78 2.97 -25.77 -16.39
CA GLU A 78 3.40 -26.34 -15.11
C GLU A 78 4.81 -25.82 -14.77
N PRO A 79 4.97 -25.12 -13.63
CA PRO A 79 6.28 -24.63 -13.22
C PRO A 79 7.19 -25.80 -12.82
N TYR A 80 8.48 -25.70 -13.13
CA TYR A 80 9.47 -26.65 -12.62
C TYR A 80 9.49 -26.64 -11.09
N PRO A 81 9.95 -27.72 -10.42
CA PRO A 81 9.92 -27.82 -8.96
C PRO A 81 10.53 -26.63 -8.21
N HIS A 82 11.66 -26.09 -8.69
CA HIS A 82 12.30 -24.92 -8.10
C HIS A 82 11.50 -23.62 -8.30
N GLN A 83 10.81 -23.47 -9.44
CA GLN A 83 9.94 -22.32 -9.72
C GLN A 83 8.69 -22.36 -8.84
N ALA A 84 8.10 -23.55 -8.67
CA ALA A 84 6.97 -23.74 -7.77
C ALA A 84 7.35 -23.43 -6.33
N ALA A 85 8.52 -23.90 -5.87
CA ALA A 85 9.06 -23.59 -4.55
C ALA A 85 9.28 -22.08 -4.36
N ALA A 86 9.91 -21.41 -5.32
CA ALA A 86 10.12 -19.96 -5.28
C ALA A 86 8.80 -19.17 -5.24
N LEU A 87 7.81 -19.57 -6.05
CA LEU A 87 6.48 -18.96 -6.05
C LEU A 87 5.77 -19.14 -4.71
N MET A 88 5.86 -20.33 -4.10
CA MET A 88 5.30 -20.59 -2.78
C MET A 88 5.98 -19.74 -1.70
N ALA A 89 7.31 -19.65 -1.73
CA ALA A 89 8.07 -18.81 -0.80
C ALA A 89 7.63 -17.34 -0.92
N TRP A 90 7.54 -16.81 -2.14
CA TRP A 90 7.12 -15.43 -2.39
C TRP A 90 5.70 -15.15 -1.90
N LYS A 91 4.76 -16.06 -2.16
CA LYS A 91 3.38 -15.96 -1.64
C LYS A 91 3.35 -15.95 -0.11
N LYS A 92 4.13 -16.81 0.55
CA LYS A 92 4.23 -16.89 2.01
C LYS A 92 4.85 -15.62 2.62
N ALA A 93 5.80 -15.00 1.94
CA ALA A 93 6.40 -13.72 2.31
C ALA A 93 5.50 -12.50 2.02
N GLY A 94 4.17 -12.67 1.92
CA GLY A 94 3.25 -11.57 1.66
C GLY A 94 3.35 -10.98 0.25
N ARG A 95 3.92 -11.74 -0.70
CA ARG A 95 4.24 -11.29 -2.07
C ARG A 95 5.31 -10.18 -2.08
N GLN A 96 6.23 -10.24 -1.13
CA GLN A 96 7.42 -9.40 -1.06
C GLN A 96 8.66 -10.27 -1.30
N GLY A 97 9.77 -9.65 -1.71
CA GLY A 97 10.97 -10.35 -2.19
C GLY A 97 11.39 -11.54 -1.31
N VAL A 98 11.87 -12.60 -1.98
CA VAL A 98 12.42 -13.80 -1.35
C VAL A 98 13.86 -13.99 -1.81
N ILE A 99 14.72 -14.43 -0.88
CA ILE A 99 16.14 -14.71 -1.11
C ILE A 99 16.31 -16.23 -1.16
#